data_AF-A0A2S3QLQ4-F1
#
_entry.id   AF-A0A2S3QLQ4-F1
#
_cell.length_a   1.000
_cell.length_b   1.000
_cell.length_c   1.000
_cell.angle_alpha   90.00
_cell.angle_beta   90.00
_cell.angle_gamma   90.00
#
_symmetry.space_group_name_H-M   'P 1'
#
loop_
_entity.id
_entity.type
_entity.pdbx_description
1 polymer ?
#
loop_
_entity_poly.entity_id
_entity_poly.type
_entity_poly.pdbx_seq_one_letter_code
_entity_poly.pdbx_strand_id
1 'polypeptide(L)'
;MKYLLSLLVTVNLFAITPQELYGCFETIEHNQQSVPHGPDYERNLTTYEDYSFSRTYKNVETNRIEPINVFNFFTGVRDDVYYSYSPIILFQDLGEYSWSENSLSYEVDEDIYMYRSQKEMYEKVDHRLKLSINKVGAFFEGSVELRSQARNIDRAFTFKLRKVSCPTSY
;
A
#
# COMPACT_ATOMS: atom_id res chain seq x y z
N MET A 1 31.80 -36.84 26.06
CA MET A 1 31.46 -36.14 24.80
C MET A 1 29.99 -35.78 24.81
N LYS A 2 29.64 -34.58 25.28
CA LYS A 2 28.26 -34.06 25.32
C LYS A 2 28.27 -32.59 24.89
N TYR A 3 28.59 -32.31 23.63
CA TYR A 3 28.43 -30.99 23.02
C TYR A 3 28.21 -31.18 21.53
N LEU A 4 26.98 -31.49 21.11
CA LEU A 4 26.62 -31.54 19.69
C LEU A 4 25.11 -31.47 19.56
N LEU A 5 24.50 -30.39 20.03
CA LEU A 5 23.16 -29.99 19.60
C LEU A 5 22.96 -28.48 19.89
N SER A 6 23.78 -27.67 19.25
CA SER A 6 23.54 -26.22 19.16
C SER A 6 23.99 -25.77 17.78
N LEU A 7 23.19 -26.05 16.76
CA LEU A 7 23.29 -25.40 15.47
C LEU A 7 21.99 -25.59 14.70
N LEU A 8 21.55 -24.52 14.04
CA LEU A 8 20.37 -24.37 13.17
C LEU A 8 19.12 -23.78 13.84
N VAL A 9 19.30 -22.62 14.47
CA VAL A 9 18.27 -21.58 14.46
C VAL A 9 18.89 -20.36 13.76
N THR A 10 19.10 -20.46 12.45
CA THR A 10 19.29 -19.27 11.60
C THR A 10 17.89 -18.75 11.27
N VAL A 11 17.39 -17.88 12.13
CA VAL A 11 16.15 -17.14 11.90
C VAL A 11 16.33 -16.32 10.62
N ASN A 12 15.41 -16.47 9.66
CA ASN A 12 15.28 -15.60 8.48
C ASN A 12 15.00 -14.16 8.94
N LEU A 13 16.04 -13.42 9.33
CA LEU A 13 15.96 -12.07 9.91
C LEU A 13 15.84 -10.96 8.84
N PHE A 14 15.69 -11.32 7.56
CA PHE A 14 15.70 -10.36 6.45
C PHE A 14 14.44 -10.44 5.58
N ALA A 15 13.33 -10.93 6.12
CA ALA A 15 12.06 -10.88 5.41
C ALA A 15 11.54 -9.44 5.32
N ILE A 16 11.14 -9.01 4.13
CA ILE A 16 10.37 -7.78 3.97
C ILE A 16 9.02 -7.95 4.67
N THR A 17 8.80 -7.17 5.72
CA THR A 17 7.54 -7.18 6.46
C THR A 17 6.68 -5.99 6.04
N PRO A 18 5.34 -6.04 6.24
CA PRO A 18 4.49 -4.87 6.04
C PRO A 18 4.98 -3.63 6.79
N GLN A 19 5.65 -3.82 7.93
CA GLN A 19 6.24 -2.75 8.72
C GLN A 19 7.35 -1.99 7.97
N GLU A 20 8.13 -2.65 7.11
CA GLU A 20 9.15 -1.97 6.29
C GLU A 20 8.51 -0.98 5.28
N LEU A 21 7.23 -1.16 4.97
CA LEU A 21 6.52 -0.26 4.07
C LEU A 21 6.19 1.08 4.72
N TYR A 22 6.00 1.17 6.04
CA TYR A 22 5.60 2.43 6.71
C TYR A 22 6.55 3.61 6.46
N GLY A 23 5.99 4.74 6.06
CA GLY A 23 6.72 5.99 5.82
C GLY A 23 6.74 6.39 4.35
N CYS A 24 7.82 7.03 3.93
CA CYS A 24 7.86 7.79 2.68
C CYS A 24 8.78 7.18 1.64
N PHE A 25 8.41 7.40 0.39
CA PHE A 25 9.12 6.91 -0.77
C PHE A 25 9.18 7.98 -1.85
N GLU A 26 10.30 8.02 -2.54
CA GLU A 26 10.40 8.69 -3.82
C GLU A 26 9.86 7.75 -4.92
N THR A 27 8.98 8.25 -5.77
CA THR A 27 8.52 7.51 -6.95
C THR A 27 9.53 7.65 -8.08
N ILE A 28 10.26 6.58 -8.36
CA ILE A 28 11.24 6.53 -9.46
C ILE A 28 10.51 6.29 -10.78
N GLU A 29 9.59 5.33 -10.80
CA GLU A 29 8.79 5.00 -11.98
C GLU A 29 7.34 4.69 -11.59
N HIS A 30 6.42 5.05 -12.50
CA HIS A 30 5.04 4.62 -12.50
C HIS A 30 4.68 4.21 -13.94
N ASN A 31 4.16 2.99 -14.12
CA ASN A 31 3.94 2.39 -15.46
C ASN A 31 5.18 2.42 -16.36
N GLN A 32 6.35 2.09 -15.79
CA GLN A 32 7.64 2.06 -16.51
C GLN A 32 8.07 3.43 -17.08
N GLN A 33 7.50 4.52 -16.57
CA GLN A 33 7.84 5.89 -16.95
C GLN A 33 8.32 6.65 -15.72
N SER A 34 9.34 7.49 -15.90
CA SER A 34 9.80 8.41 -14.85
C SER A 34 8.68 9.38 -14.49
N VAL A 35 8.49 9.63 -13.20
CA VAL A 35 7.44 10.52 -12.71
C VAL A 35 7.99 11.95 -12.59
N PRO A 36 7.34 12.97 -13.22
CA PRO A 36 7.77 14.35 -13.07
C PRO A 36 7.51 14.85 -11.64
N HIS A 37 8.49 15.54 -11.07
CA HIS A 37 8.42 16.11 -9.73
C HIS A 37 8.03 17.59 -9.78
N GLY A 38 7.14 17.99 -8.88
CA GLY A 38 6.80 19.40 -8.67
C GLY A 38 7.81 20.10 -7.76
N PRO A 39 7.66 21.43 -7.57
CA PRO A 39 8.56 22.24 -6.75
C PRO A 39 8.51 21.91 -5.25
N ASP A 40 7.42 21.32 -4.75
CA ASP A 40 7.25 20.93 -3.36
C ASP A 40 7.67 19.46 -3.18
N TYR A 41 8.84 19.26 -2.58
CA TYR A 41 9.42 17.94 -2.38
C TYR A 41 8.52 17.02 -1.56
N GLU A 42 7.87 17.51 -0.50
CA GLU A 42 7.07 16.67 0.39
C GLU A 42 5.85 16.13 -0.34
N ARG A 43 5.27 16.95 -1.23
CA ARG A 43 4.11 16.56 -2.04
C ARG A 43 4.49 15.59 -3.17
N ASN A 44 5.76 15.46 -3.53
CA ASN A 44 6.21 14.45 -4.50
C ASN A 44 6.33 13.04 -3.90
N LEU A 45 6.12 12.88 -2.60
CA LEU A 45 6.36 11.61 -1.94
C LEU A 45 5.15 10.67 -2.07
N THR A 46 5.45 9.41 -2.34
CA THR A 46 4.55 8.30 -2.09
C THR A 46 4.60 7.95 -0.60
N THR A 47 3.45 7.72 0.04
CA THR A 47 3.37 7.38 1.46
C THR A 47 2.68 6.04 1.70
N TYR A 48 3.12 5.30 2.72
CA TYR A 48 2.39 4.17 3.27
C TYR A 48 2.13 4.43 4.75
N GLU A 49 0.86 4.61 5.09
CA GLU A 49 0.43 5.17 6.37
C GLU A 49 -0.66 4.31 7.01
N ASP A 50 -0.65 4.30 8.34
CA ASP A 50 -1.67 3.65 9.16
C ASP A 50 -2.86 4.60 9.36
N TYR A 51 -4.04 4.16 8.94
CA TYR A 51 -5.31 4.84 9.13
C TYR A 51 -6.31 3.96 9.89
N SER A 52 -5.86 3.23 10.90
CA SER A 52 -6.67 2.32 11.75
C SER A 52 -7.95 2.95 12.32
N PHE A 53 -8.00 4.28 12.45
CA PHE A 53 -9.18 5.00 12.97
C PHE A 53 -10.15 5.48 11.88
N SER A 54 -9.89 5.20 10.61
CA SER A 54 -10.77 5.56 9.50
C SER A 54 -12.14 4.93 9.68
N ARG A 55 -13.20 5.74 9.55
CA ARG A 55 -14.58 5.25 9.57
C ARG A 55 -15.14 5.02 8.18
N THR A 56 -14.28 4.96 7.17
CA THR A 56 -14.73 4.87 5.78
C THR A 56 -15.24 3.48 5.43
N TYR A 57 -14.70 2.42 6.06
CA TYR A 57 -14.99 1.05 5.66
C TYR A 57 -15.51 0.21 6.82
N LYS A 58 -16.44 -0.70 6.51
CA LYS A 58 -16.93 -1.72 7.43
C LYS A 58 -16.99 -3.09 6.75
N ASN A 59 -16.77 -4.14 7.53
CA ASN A 59 -16.96 -5.51 7.09
C ASN A 59 -18.46 -5.81 6.96
N VAL A 60 -18.85 -6.48 5.88
CA VAL A 60 -20.25 -6.76 5.56
C VAL A 60 -20.86 -7.79 6.51
N GLU A 61 -20.09 -8.78 6.93
CA GLU A 61 -20.50 -9.86 7.82
C GLU A 61 -20.65 -9.39 9.27
N THR A 62 -19.66 -8.62 9.76
CA THR A 62 -19.60 -8.21 11.18
C THR A 62 -20.20 -6.82 11.43
N ASN A 63 -20.36 -6.00 10.39
CA ASN A 63 -20.75 -4.59 10.44
C ASN A 63 -19.82 -3.72 11.33
N ARG A 64 -18.61 -4.19 11.61
CA ARG A 64 -17.58 -3.47 12.36
C ARG A 64 -16.73 -2.62 11.43
N ILE A 65 -16.16 -1.55 11.97
CA ILE A 65 -15.22 -0.69 11.24
C ILE A 65 -13.95 -1.48 10.97
N GLU A 66 -13.45 -1.41 9.74
CA GLU A 66 -12.25 -2.10 9.32
C GLU A 66 -11.03 -1.17 9.39
N PRO A 67 -9.99 -1.53 10.16
CA PRO A 67 -8.74 -0.79 10.17
C PRO A 67 -8.04 -0.93 8.82
N ILE A 68 -7.46 0.17 8.33
CA ILE A 68 -6.82 0.24 7.01
C ILE A 68 -5.42 0.82 7.08
N ASN A 69 -4.56 0.36 6.19
CA ASN A 69 -3.39 1.10 5.72
C ASN A 69 -3.70 1.73 4.37
N VAL A 70 -3.08 2.86 4.07
CA VAL A 70 -3.22 3.53 2.78
C VAL A 70 -1.84 3.66 2.15
N PHE A 71 -1.70 3.09 0.95
CA PHE A 71 -0.56 3.32 0.08
C PHE A 71 -0.92 4.42 -0.92
N ASN A 72 -0.46 5.63 -0.67
CA ASN A 72 -0.76 6.79 -1.51
C ASN A 72 0.35 7.01 -2.53
N PHE A 73 0.24 6.38 -3.70
CA PHE A 73 1.26 6.48 -4.75
C PHE A 73 1.22 7.87 -5.41
N PHE A 74 2.30 8.64 -5.32
CA PHE A 74 2.51 9.82 -6.14
C PHE A 74 2.75 9.40 -7.59
N THR A 75 1.99 10.01 -8.52
CA THR A 75 1.96 9.64 -9.94
C THR A 75 2.36 10.78 -10.87
N GLY A 76 2.67 11.96 -10.32
CA GLY A 76 3.21 13.09 -11.07
C GLY A 76 2.55 14.41 -10.75
N VAL A 77 3.06 15.46 -11.38
CA VAL A 77 2.54 16.82 -11.30
C VAL A 77 2.08 17.31 -12.67
N ARG A 78 0.99 18.08 -12.70
CA ARG A 78 0.57 18.85 -13.86
C ARG A 78 0.65 20.35 -13.54
N ASP A 79 1.20 21.13 -14.47
CA ASP A 79 1.34 22.58 -14.37
C ASP A 79 2.04 23.06 -13.08
N ASP A 80 2.96 22.25 -12.53
CA ASP A 80 3.72 22.48 -11.29
C ASP A 80 2.89 22.72 -10.00
N VAL A 81 1.57 22.62 -10.07
CA VAL A 81 0.66 22.89 -8.94
C VAL A 81 -0.33 21.76 -8.66
N TYR A 82 -0.62 20.91 -9.64
CA TYR A 82 -1.59 19.81 -9.52
C TYR A 82 -0.88 18.48 -9.33
N TYR A 83 -0.68 18.10 -8.07
CA TYR A 83 -0.09 16.83 -7.67
C TYR A 83 -1.13 15.73 -7.77
N SER A 84 -0.77 14.63 -8.43
CA SER A 84 -1.66 13.51 -8.72
C SER A 84 -1.24 12.28 -7.93
N TYR A 85 -2.20 11.61 -7.31
CA TYR A 85 -1.97 10.42 -6.52
C TYR A 85 -2.94 9.29 -6.88
N SER A 86 -2.49 8.05 -6.69
CA SER A 86 -3.27 6.83 -6.80
C SER A 86 -3.32 6.11 -5.45
N PRO A 87 -4.25 6.49 -4.56
CA PRO A 87 -4.36 5.85 -3.25
C PRO A 87 -4.91 4.42 -3.39
N ILE A 88 -4.27 3.49 -2.68
CA ILE A 88 -4.63 2.08 -2.56
C ILE A 88 -4.90 1.78 -1.10
N ILE A 89 -6.04 1.16 -0.83
CA ILE A 89 -6.50 0.85 0.54
C ILE A 89 -6.24 -0.62 0.80
N LEU A 90 -5.52 -0.92 1.89
CA LEU A 90 -5.27 -2.26 2.35
C LEU A 90 -5.96 -2.45 3.70
N PHE A 91 -6.85 -3.42 3.80
CA PHE A 91 -7.47 -3.81 5.07
C PHE A 91 -6.48 -4.61 5.91
N GLN A 92 -6.38 -4.29 7.19
CA GLN A 92 -5.46 -4.99 8.09
C GLN A 92 -6.01 -6.38 8.48
N ASP A 93 -7.33 -6.50 8.65
CA ASP A 93 -7.97 -7.72 9.15
C ASP A 93 -8.63 -8.57 8.06
N LEU A 94 -9.00 -7.98 6.91
CA LEU A 94 -9.68 -8.68 5.81
C LEU A 94 -8.76 -9.19 4.70
N GLY A 95 -7.60 -8.59 4.52
CA GLY A 95 -6.69 -8.98 3.44
C GLY A 95 -5.59 -9.92 3.91
N GLU A 96 -5.10 -10.74 3.00
CA GLU A 96 -4.05 -11.70 3.28
C GLU A 96 -2.69 -11.13 2.84
N TYR A 97 -1.77 -11.03 3.79
CA TYR A 97 -0.37 -10.73 3.51
C TYR A 97 0.42 -12.03 3.43
N SER A 98 1.28 -12.14 2.41
CA SER A 98 2.30 -13.18 2.31
C SER A 98 3.63 -12.51 2.03
N TRP A 99 4.69 -12.95 2.71
CA TRP A 99 6.00 -12.35 2.54
C TRP A 99 7.13 -13.37 2.67
N SER A 100 8.24 -13.05 2.02
CA SER A 100 9.49 -13.79 2.02
C SER A 100 10.67 -12.84 2.24
N GLU A 101 11.90 -13.30 2.01
CA GLU A 101 13.11 -12.46 2.12
C GLU A 101 12.98 -11.16 1.30
N ASN A 102 12.59 -11.27 0.03
CA ASN A 102 12.61 -10.13 -0.90
C ASN A 102 11.25 -9.84 -1.53
N SER A 103 10.18 -10.50 -1.10
CA SER A 103 8.85 -10.30 -1.67
C SER A 103 7.79 -10.08 -0.60
N LEU A 104 6.86 -9.18 -0.87
CA LEU A 104 5.62 -9.00 -0.12
C LEU A 104 4.47 -8.96 -1.11
N SER A 105 3.43 -9.75 -0.83
CA SER A 105 2.16 -9.69 -1.55
C SER A 105 1.01 -9.44 -0.58
N TYR A 106 0.01 -8.75 -1.08
CA TYR A 106 -1.25 -8.54 -0.40
C TYR A 106 -2.39 -8.85 -1.38
N GLU A 107 -3.37 -9.62 -0.93
CA GLU A 107 -4.58 -9.90 -1.70
C GLU A 107 -5.83 -9.75 -0.83
N VAL A 108 -6.88 -9.17 -1.41
CA VAL A 108 -8.23 -9.18 -0.84
C VAL A 108 -9.24 -9.30 -1.98
N ASP A 109 -10.24 -10.16 -1.78
CA ASP A 109 -11.38 -10.35 -2.69
C ASP A 109 -12.65 -10.35 -1.85
N GLU A 110 -13.02 -9.17 -1.35
CA GLU A 110 -14.09 -9.03 -0.37
C GLU A 110 -15.10 -7.98 -0.77
N ASP A 111 -16.36 -8.21 -0.40
CA ASP A 111 -17.36 -7.16 -0.38
C ASP A 111 -17.29 -6.40 0.94
N ILE A 112 -17.27 -5.08 0.87
CA ILE A 112 -17.16 -4.20 2.04
C ILE A 112 -18.22 -3.11 1.99
N TYR A 113 -18.64 -2.62 3.14
CA TYR A 113 -19.41 -1.39 3.22
C TYR A 113 -18.45 -0.20 3.15
N MET A 114 -18.75 0.77 2.28
CA MET A 114 -18.03 2.03 2.16
C MET A 114 -18.95 3.21 2.44
N TYR A 115 -18.51 4.13 3.30
CA TYR A 115 -19.24 5.35 3.60
C TYR A 115 -19.23 6.31 2.39
N ARG A 116 -20.41 6.71 1.93
CA ARG A 116 -20.62 7.71 0.89
C ARG A 116 -21.01 9.04 1.53
N SER A 117 -20.06 9.96 1.65
CA SER A 117 -20.30 11.27 2.26
C SER A 117 -21.46 12.03 1.61
N GLN A 118 -21.61 11.96 0.28
CA GLN A 118 -22.68 12.63 -0.47
C GLN A 118 -24.09 12.13 -0.12
N LYS A 119 -24.22 10.89 0.37
CA LYS A 119 -25.51 10.26 0.72
C LYS A 119 -25.64 10.01 2.22
N GLU A 120 -24.60 10.33 3.00
CA GLU A 120 -24.49 10.07 4.44
C GLU A 120 -24.81 8.63 4.85
N MET A 121 -24.48 7.66 4.00
CA MET A 121 -24.79 6.24 4.23
C MET A 121 -23.67 5.31 3.80
N TYR A 122 -23.68 4.10 4.34
CA TYR A 122 -22.81 3.02 3.87
C TYR A 122 -23.46 2.29 2.70
N GLU A 123 -22.68 2.04 1.66
CA GLU A 123 -23.08 1.22 0.51
C GLU A 123 -22.14 0.02 0.40
N LYS A 124 -22.72 -1.14 0.05
CA LYS A 124 -21.92 -2.34 -0.24
C LYS A 124 -21.19 -2.12 -1.57
N VAL A 125 -19.88 -2.31 -1.56
CA VAL A 125 -19.02 -2.23 -2.74
C VAL A 125 -18.10 -3.44 -2.79
N ASP A 126 -17.72 -3.84 -3.98
CA ASP A 126 -16.71 -4.85 -4.20
C ASP A 126 -15.30 -4.25 -4.10
N HIS A 127 -14.38 -4.91 -3.40
CA HIS A 127 -12.98 -4.50 -3.30
C HIS A 127 -12.04 -5.68 -3.58
N ARG A 128 -11.56 -5.74 -4.83
CA ARG A 128 -10.67 -6.79 -5.31
C ARG A 128 -9.32 -6.16 -5.57
N LEU A 129 -8.34 -6.44 -4.73
CA LEU A 129 -7.02 -5.82 -4.79
C LEU A 129 -5.94 -6.89 -4.70
N LYS A 130 -4.99 -6.83 -5.64
CA LYS A 130 -3.72 -7.55 -5.59
C LYS A 130 -2.59 -6.52 -5.59
N LEU A 131 -1.67 -6.66 -4.66
CA LEU A 131 -0.43 -5.89 -4.58
C LEU A 131 0.72 -6.88 -4.48
N SER A 132 1.76 -6.67 -5.30
CA SER A 132 3.01 -7.39 -5.18
C SER A 132 4.18 -6.43 -5.16
N ILE A 133 5.12 -6.66 -4.26
CA ILE A 133 6.31 -5.85 -4.04
C ILE A 133 7.51 -6.78 -3.97
N ASN A 134 8.55 -6.45 -4.71
CA ASN A 134 9.86 -7.09 -4.63
C ASN A 134 10.91 -6.05 -4.24
N LYS A 135 11.76 -6.41 -3.28
CA LYS A 135 12.91 -5.61 -2.86
C LYS A 135 14.10 -5.97 -3.73
N VAL A 136 14.57 -5.03 -4.54
CA VAL A 136 15.70 -5.20 -5.46
C VAL A 136 16.77 -4.15 -5.13
N GLY A 137 17.76 -4.55 -4.33
CA GLY A 137 18.76 -3.61 -3.81
C GLY A 137 18.11 -2.53 -2.94
N ALA A 138 18.19 -1.27 -3.37
CA ALA A 138 17.60 -0.12 -2.66
C ALA A 138 16.17 0.21 -3.09
N PHE A 139 15.60 -0.55 -4.04
CA PHE A 139 14.31 -0.27 -4.64
C PHE A 139 13.23 -1.26 -4.22
N PHE A 140 11.99 -0.77 -4.18
CA PHE A 140 10.77 -1.55 -4.05
C PHE A 140 10.06 -1.48 -5.40
N GLU A 141 10.05 -2.60 -6.12
CA GLU A 141 9.46 -2.72 -7.45
C GLU A 141 8.20 -3.57 -7.36
N GLY A 142 7.13 -3.18 -8.02
CA GLY A 142 5.87 -3.88 -7.83
C GLY A 142 4.75 -3.50 -8.77
N SER A 143 3.58 -4.06 -8.47
CA SER A 143 2.37 -3.82 -9.22
C SER A 143 1.15 -3.85 -8.32
N VAL A 144 0.13 -3.13 -8.76
CA VAL A 144 -1.21 -3.09 -8.18
C VAL A 144 -2.21 -3.47 -9.25
N GLU A 145 -3.20 -4.29 -8.88
CA GLU A 145 -4.43 -4.51 -9.63
C GLU A 145 -5.61 -4.27 -8.68
N LEU A 146 -6.44 -3.28 -8.98
CA LEU A 146 -7.62 -2.92 -8.21
C LEU A 146 -8.86 -2.95 -9.11
N ARG A 147 -9.84 -3.76 -8.72
CA ARG A 147 -11.14 -3.85 -9.39
C ARG A 147 -12.28 -3.60 -8.42
N SER A 148 -13.26 -2.83 -8.90
CA SER A 148 -14.57 -2.66 -8.26
C SER A 148 -15.62 -2.27 -9.29
N GLN A 149 -16.55 -3.18 -9.58
CA GLN A 149 -17.73 -2.96 -10.41
C GLN A 149 -18.65 -1.90 -9.80
N ALA A 150 -18.93 -1.97 -8.50
CA ALA A 150 -19.81 -1.03 -7.80
C ALA A 150 -19.28 0.41 -7.81
N ARG A 151 -17.96 0.59 -7.93
CA ARG A 151 -17.30 1.90 -8.02
C ARG A 151 -16.85 2.25 -9.45
N ASN A 152 -17.09 1.38 -10.43
CA ASN A 152 -16.56 1.49 -11.79
C ASN A 152 -15.04 1.76 -11.83
N ILE A 153 -14.29 0.96 -11.07
CA ILE A 153 -12.82 0.99 -11.00
C ILE A 153 -12.29 -0.28 -11.65
N ASP A 154 -11.46 -0.12 -12.66
CA ASP A 154 -10.54 -1.15 -13.15
C ASP A 154 -9.19 -0.46 -13.39
N ARG A 155 -8.27 -0.67 -12.45
CA ARG A 155 -6.97 0.03 -12.41
C ARG A 155 -5.87 -0.99 -12.22
N ALA A 156 -4.88 -0.95 -13.09
CA ALA A 156 -3.64 -1.67 -12.91
C ALA A 156 -2.46 -0.75 -13.20
N PHE A 157 -1.40 -0.83 -12.40
CA PHE A 157 -0.16 -0.12 -12.65
C PHE A 157 1.04 -0.82 -12.05
N THR A 158 2.21 -0.52 -12.59
CA THR A 158 3.50 -0.90 -11.99
C THR A 158 4.17 0.31 -11.35
N PHE A 159 5.06 0.06 -10.40
CA PHE A 159 5.82 1.12 -9.74
C PHE A 159 7.23 0.67 -9.42
N LYS A 160 8.11 1.66 -9.30
CA LYS A 160 9.44 1.53 -8.70
C LYS A 160 9.64 2.67 -7.70
N LEU A 161 9.85 2.30 -6.45
CA LEU A 161 9.98 3.23 -5.34
C LEU A 161 11.35 3.12 -4.69
N ARG A 162 11.83 4.22 -4.12
CA ARG A 162 13.01 4.24 -3.25
C ARG A 162 12.60 4.76 -1.89
N LYS A 163 12.93 4.02 -0.83
CA LYS A 163 12.65 4.46 0.55
C LYS A 163 13.45 5.71 0.87
N VAL A 164 12.79 6.71 1.45
CA VAL A 164 13.42 7.95 1.93
C VAL A 164 12.92 8.29 3.32
N SER A 165 13.64 9.17 4.03
CA SER A 165 13.14 9.72 5.28
C SER A 165 11.90 10.57 5.02
N CYS A 166 10.86 10.38 5.82
CA CYS A 166 9.73 11.31 5.80
C CYS A 166 10.18 12.69 6.27
N PRO A 167 9.63 13.77 5.68
CA PRO A 167 9.83 15.10 6.19
C PRO A 167 9.38 15.16 7.65
N THR A 168 10.21 15.75 8.50
CA THR A 168 9.80 16.13 9.84
C THR A 168 8.98 17.41 9.68
N SER A 169 7.66 17.30 9.60
CA SER A 169 6.77 18.46 9.61
C SER A 169 7.16 19.39 10.77
N TYR A 170 7.44 20.67 10.47
CA TYR A 170 7.74 21.72 11.46
C TYR A 170 6.51 22.11 12.28
#